data_AF-A0AAD9UXQ8-F1
#
_entry.id   AF-A0AAD9UXQ8-F1
#
_cell.length_a   1.000
_cell.length_b   1.000
_cell.length_c   1.000
_cell.angle_alpha   90.00
_cell.angle_beta   90.00
_cell.angle_gamma   90.00
#
_symmetry.space_group_name_H-M   'P 1'
#
loop_
_entity.id
_entity.type
_entity.pdbx_description
1 polymer ?
#
loop_
_entity_poly.entity_id
_entity_poly.type
_entity_poly.pdbx_seq_one_letter_code
_entity_poly.pdbx_strand_id
1 'polypeptide(L)' 'MADEAMDVNISNNSSELRSMRCEQCLLNKSDGSASFSQGDTQVIAAAYGPAEVRLSREIIDKATLEVVLRPKVGVPGNKS' A
#
# COMPACT_ATOMS: atom_id res chain seq x y z
N MET A 1 -50.82 -2.92 15.70
CA MET A 1 -49.99 -2.38 14.61
C MET A 1 -48.62 -3.01 14.76
N ALA A 2 -48.31 -3.99 13.92
CA ALA A 2 -46.97 -4.57 13.85
C ALA A 2 -46.12 -3.63 12.99
N ASP A 3 -45.02 -3.14 13.55
CA ASP A 3 -43.96 -2.46 12.82
C ASP A 3 -43.03 -3.56 12.29
N GLU A 4 -43.33 -4.10 11.12
CA GLU A 4 -42.38 -4.96 10.42
C GLU A 4 -41.33 -4.07 9.75
N ALA A 5 -40.21 -3.89 10.45
CA ALA A 5 -39.02 -3.31 9.87
C ALA A 5 -38.55 -4.21 8.71
N MET A 6 -38.39 -3.59 7.54
CA MET A 6 -37.83 -4.22 6.35
C MET A 6 -36.39 -4.67 6.63
N ASP A 7 -36.16 -5.98 6.71
CA ASP A 7 -34.83 -6.55 6.51
C ASP A 7 -34.49 -6.42 5.02
N VAL A 8 -33.96 -5.26 4.64
CA VAL A 8 -33.33 -5.07 3.33
C VAL A 8 -32.03 -5.88 3.35
N ASN A 9 -32.15 -7.16 3.00
CA ASN A 9 -30.99 -7.99 2.70
C ASN A 9 -30.38 -7.48 1.39
N ILE A 10 -29.51 -6.47 1.52
CA ILE A 10 -28.67 -5.96 0.44
C ILE A 10 -27.85 -7.17 -0.03
N SER A 11 -28.22 -7.68 -1.19
CA SER A 11 -27.52 -8.73 -1.92
C SER A 11 -26.01 -8.54 -1.80
N ASN A 12 -25.30 -9.58 -1.33
CA ASN A 12 -23.84 -9.68 -1.33
C ASN A 12 -23.26 -8.96 -2.54
N ASN A 13 -22.83 -7.70 -2.34
CA ASN A 13 -22.22 -6.94 -3.41
C ASN A 13 -20.89 -7.62 -3.67
N SER A 14 -20.77 -8.26 -4.83
CA SER A 14 -19.55 -8.95 -5.31
C SER A 14 -18.33 -8.02 -5.49
N SER A 15 -18.44 -6.78 -5.01
CA SER A 15 -17.49 -5.68 -5.10
C SER A 15 -17.16 -5.06 -3.74
N GLU A 16 -17.57 -5.67 -2.61
CA GLU A 16 -17.22 -5.16 -1.29
C GLU A 16 -15.74 -5.38 -0.97
N LEU A 17 -15.06 -4.31 -0.55
CA LEU A 17 -13.67 -4.38 -0.11
C LEU A 17 -13.61 -5.00 1.28
N ARG A 18 -12.61 -5.88 1.50
CA ARG A 18 -12.27 -6.37 2.85
C ARG A 18 -11.87 -5.19 3.74
N SER A 19 -12.03 -5.35 5.05
CA SER A 19 -11.67 -4.33 6.05
C SER A 19 -10.21 -3.84 5.86
N MET A 20 -10.04 -2.52 5.89
CA MET A 20 -8.76 -1.84 5.65
C MET A 20 -8.26 -1.13 6.91
N ARG A 21 -6.94 -1.20 7.17
CA ARG A 21 -6.26 -0.44 8.23
C ARG A 21 -4.94 0.12 7.71
N CYS A 22 -4.62 1.34 8.12
CA CYS A 22 -3.38 2.04 7.78
C CYS A 22 -2.75 2.65 9.04
N GLU A 23 -1.44 2.50 9.17
CA GLU A 23 -0.60 3.13 10.20
C GLU A 23 0.55 3.87 9.52
N GLN A 24 0.96 5.01 10.06
CA GLN A 24 2.00 5.88 9.49
C GLN A 24 3.17 6.03 10.47
N CYS A 25 4.35 6.41 9.95
CA CYS A 25 5.54 6.75 10.73
C CYS A 25 6.08 5.58 11.59
N LEU A 26 6.15 4.37 11.01
CA LEU A 26 6.58 3.15 11.71
C LEU A 26 8.10 2.91 11.68
N LEU A 27 8.78 3.45 10.68
CA LEU A 27 10.20 3.23 10.45
C LEU A 27 11.00 4.49 10.77
N ASN A 28 11.95 4.35 11.70
CA ASN A 28 12.74 5.48 12.20
C ASN A 28 13.78 6.02 11.21
N LYS A 29 14.12 5.25 10.17
CA LYS A 29 15.18 5.61 9.20
C LYS A 29 14.66 6.19 7.89
N SER A 30 13.36 6.06 7.64
CA SER A 30 12.73 6.58 6.42
C SER A 30 12.20 7.98 6.66
N ASP A 31 12.20 8.82 5.62
CA ASP A 31 11.54 10.13 5.66
C ASP A 31 10.01 10.00 5.76
N GLY A 32 9.45 8.92 5.21
CA GLY A 32 8.06 8.53 5.41
C GLY A 32 7.86 7.02 5.34
N SER A 33 6.94 6.49 6.13
CA SER A 33 6.57 5.07 6.08
C SER A 33 5.11 4.84 6.42
N ALA A 34 4.55 3.76 5.88
CA ALA A 34 3.20 3.33 6.18
C ALA A 34 3.07 1.79 6.15
N SER A 35 2.26 1.25 7.06
CA SER A 35 1.78 -0.13 7.04
C SER A 35 0.32 -0.12 6.63
N PHE A 36 0.00 -0.87 5.57
CA PHE A 36 -1.36 -1.00 5.06
C PHE A 36 -1.78 -2.47 5.11
N SER A 37 -3.01 -2.71 5.57
CA SER A 37 -3.60 -4.04 5.64
C SER A 37 -5.01 -4.02 5.08
N GLN A 38 -5.36 -5.06 4.32
CA GLN A 38 -6.68 -5.28 3.75
C GLN A 38 -7.05 -6.77 3.85
N GLY A 39 -7.86 -7.13 4.84
CA GLY A 39 -8.03 -8.52 5.25
C GLY A 39 -6.68 -9.17 5.60
N ASP A 40 -6.37 -10.30 4.98
CA ASP A 40 -5.12 -11.06 5.23
C ASP A 40 -3.91 -10.53 4.43
N THR A 41 -4.09 -9.51 3.60
CA THR A 41 -3.02 -8.91 2.80
C THR A 41 -2.43 -7.72 3.55
N GLN A 42 -1.14 -7.76 3.84
CA GLN A 42 -0.42 -6.67 4.50
C GLN A 42 0.84 -6.28 3.73
N VAL A 43 1.08 -4.98 3.65
CA VAL A 43 2.29 -4.39 3.04
C VAL A 43 2.83 -3.28 3.94
N ILE A 44 4.15 -3.10 3.90
CA ILE A 44 4.81 -1.96 4.52
C ILE A 44 5.59 -1.25 3.41
N ALA A 45 5.40 0.06 3.30
CA ALA A 45 6.08 0.92 2.35
C ALA A 45 6.90 1.98 3.09
N ALA A 46 8.02 2.35 2.50
CA ALA A 46 8.92 3.39 2.99
C ALA A 46 9.37 4.27 1.83
N ALA A 47 9.30 5.58 2.01
CA ALA A 47 9.82 6.58 1.09
C ALA A 47 11.06 7.23 1.72
N TYR A 48 12.09 7.40 0.89
CA TYR A 48 13.33 8.06 1.27
C TYR A 48 13.57 9.18 0.26
N GLY A 49 13.62 10.44 0.70
CA GLY A 49 13.86 11.57 -0.19
C GLY A 49 13.60 12.93 0.43
N PRO A 50 13.74 14.01 -0.36
CA PRO A 50 14.52 14.10 -1.60
C PRO A 50 16.00 13.77 -1.31
N ALA A 51 16.61 12.93 -2.13
CA ALA A 51 17.99 12.49 -1.95
C ALA A 51 18.81 12.74 -3.21
N GLU A 52 20.13 12.84 -3.05
CA GLU A 52 21.05 12.99 -4.18
C GLU A 52 20.95 11.77 -5.11
N VAL A 53 20.73 12.05 -6.40
CA VAL A 53 20.66 11.03 -7.44
C VAL A 53 22.02 10.94 -8.12
N ARG A 54 22.46 9.72 -8.45
CA ARG A 54 23.68 9.53 -9.24
C ARG A 54 23.52 10.21 -10.60
N LEU A 55 24.56 10.92 -11.07
CA LEU A 55 24.61 11.56 -12.40
C LEU A 55 24.11 10.65 -13.55
N SER A 56 24.40 9.35 -13.49
CA SER A 56 23.96 8.37 -14.50
C SER A 56 22.44 8.16 -14.58
N ARG A 57 21.69 8.58 -13.57
CA ARG A 57 20.23 8.43 -13.47
C ARG A 57 19.52 9.79 -13.39
N GLU A 58 20.27 10.89 -13.43
CA GLU A 58 19.73 12.23 -13.29
C GLU A 58 18.92 12.63 -14.54
N ILE A 59 17.81 13.34 -14.30
CA ILE A 59 16.98 13.91 -15.35
C ILE A 59 16.77 15.39 -14.99
N ILE A 60 17.28 16.28 -15.83
CA ILE A 60 17.43 17.72 -15.54
C ILE A 60 16.13 18.37 -15.05
N ASP A 61 14.98 17.97 -15.60
CA ASP A 61 13.67 18.57 -15.29
C ASP A 61 12.71 17.61 -14.56
N LYS A 62 13.20 16.47 -14.04
CA LYS A 62 12.34 15.44 -13.41
C LYS A 62 12.98 14.79 -12.19
N ALA A 63 12.15 14.45 -11.21
CA ALA A 63 12.56 13.59 -10.11
C ALA A 63 12.77 12.15 -10.59
N THR A 64 13.84 11.52 -10.13
CA THR A 64 14.09 10.09 -10.34
C THR A 64 13.50 9.31 -9.16
N LEU A 65 12.64 8.33 -9.46
CA LEU A 65 12.03 7.46 -8.46
C LEU A 65 12.56 6.03 -8.60
N GLU A 66 13.11 5.49 -7.52
CA GLU A 66 13.50 4.08 -7.43
C GLU A 66 12.48 3.31 -6.60
N VAL A 67 11.95 2.21 -7.16
CA VAL A 67 10.95 1.36 -6.52
C VAL A 67 11.51 -0.04 -6.34
N VAL A 68 11.50 -0.53 -5.09
CA VAL A 68 11.98 -1.87 -4.74
C VAL A 68 10.85 -2.63 -4.05
N LEU A 69 10.35 -3.69 -4.70
CA LEU A 69 9.40 -4.63 -4.11
C LEU A 69 10.14 -5.84 -3.55
N ARG A 70 9.88 -6.20 -2.29
CA ARG A 70 10.46 -7.38 -1.65
C ARG A 70 9.36 -8.33 -1.19
N PRO A 71 9.38 -9.61 -1.59
CA PRO A 71 8.44 -10.59 -1.07
C PRO A 71 8.77 -10.94 0.37
N LYS A 72 7.77 -11.41 1.13
CA LYS A 72 7.98 -11.91 2.50
C LYS A 72 8.91 -13.13 2.55
N VAL A 73 8.87 -13.98 1.52
CA VAL A 73 9.67 -15.20 1.41
C VAL A 73 10.21 -15.31 -0.02
N GLY A 74 11.45 -15.78 -0.15
CA GLY A 74 12.12 -15.95 -1.44
C GLY A 74 12.87 -14.69 -1.90
N VAL A 75 13.47 -14.79 -3.08
CA VAL A 75 14.20 -13.68 -3.71
C VAL A 75 13.27 -12.88 -4.64
N PRO A 76 13.42 -11.55 -4.70
CA PRO A 76 12.81 -10.77 -5.76
C PRO A 76 13.25 -11.32 -7.12
N GLY A 77 12.30 -11.58 -8.01
CA GLY A 77 12.57 -12.13 -9.33
C GLY A 77 11.55 -11.64 -10.34
N ASN A 78 11.96 -11.61 -11.60
CA ASN A 78 11.10 -11.19 -12.70
C ASN A 78 10.10 -12.32 -12.96
N LYS A 79 8.83 -12.15 -12.62
CA LYS A 79 7.75 -12.98 -13.16
C LYS A 79 7.14 -12.21 -14.34
N SER A 80 7.62 -12.53 -15.53
CA SER A 80 6.96 -12.16 -16.80
C SER A 80 5.86 -13.15 -17.12
#